data_AF-A0A959XZW2-F1
#
_entry.id   AF-A0A959XZW2-F1
#
_cell.length_a   1.000
_cell.length_b   1.000
_cell.length_c   1.000
_cell.angle_alpha   90.00
_cell.angle_beta   90.00
_cell.angle_gamma   90.00
#
_symmetry.space_group_name_H-M   'P 1'
#
loop_
_entity.id
_entity.type
_entity.pdbx_description
1 polymer ?
#
loop_
_entity_poly.entity_id
_entity_poly.type
_entity_poly.pdbx_seq_one_letter_code
_entity_poly.pdbx_strand_id
1 'polypeptide(L)'
;MRYDDIYEFMISKLEKELSDKITYHNVAHTISVINASAEIGEKEGITDREMVLLKTAALFHDTGFLKIHIEHEEQSCIIARKYLPEYGYTKEDIREICTMIMATRLPQTPVNHLSKIICDADLFYLGTDRYDELADNLYKEFASIGKVNSREDWLQMQEKFLSSHVFFTKSARDICREKKLMHLAAVRNAMAIKASGKKGHSYTDTLQDAILIVAGVIIASIALKRFLVPNHFFDGGITGISLLIHEIYHFNLAFAIVLLNLPLVAISYFSVGKSFAFKAFISVVLLGIALILIPGDPVTSDKLLISIFGGVFLGTGVGLVMRGGAALDGIEVLALYTLKRTSFTISEIILGINILIFSIAAMRFGIETALYSILTYFAATRSIDYVVEGLQAFTGVTIISGKSEEIKSVLVNKLGRGITVYKGERGFLPGKFEVSTECDIIFTVITRLELRKLRNLVHETDPKAFVFANTIKEASGGILKRRHNH
;
A
#
# COMPACT_ATOMS: atom_id res chain seq x y z
N MET A 1 11.26 42.81 30.82
CA MET A 1 10.52 42.34 29.63
C MET A 1 9.13 42.92 29.66
N ARG A 2 8.74 43.69 28.64
CA ARG A 2 7.39 44.27 28.49
C ARG A 2 6.54 43.32 27.64
N TYR A 3 6.09 42.21 28.25
CA TYR A 3 5.40 41.13 27.53
C TYR A 3 4.05 41.57 26.94
N ASP A 4 3.24 42.30 27.71
CA ASP A 4 1.89 42.71 27.26
C ASP A 4 1.97 43.66 26.06
N ASP A 5 2.93 44.60 26.07
CA ASP A 5 3.19 45.51 24.95
C ASP A 5 3.54 44.75 23.65
N ILE A 6 4.42 43.74 23.73
CA ILE A 6 4.82 42.96 22.53
C ILE A 6 3.71 41.99 22.10
N TYR A 7 2.93 41.47 23.05
CA TYR A 7 1.77 40.63 22.77
C TYR A 7 0.75 41.37 21.90
N GLU A 8 0.31 42.55 22.34
CA GLU A 8 -0.64 43.39 21.59
C GLU A 8 -0.11 43.74 20.20
N PHE A 9 1.16 44.15 20.11
CA PHE A 9 1.80 44.47 18.85
C PHE A 9 1.81 43.27 17.89
N MET A 10 2.25 42.10 18.36
CA MET A 10 2.45 40.94 17.48
C MET A 10 1.12 40.31 17.06
N ILE A 11 0.13 40.23 17.96
CA ILE A 11 -1.21 39.76 17.62
C ILE A 11 -1.84 40.69 16.57
N SER A 12 -1.81 42.01 16.78
CA SER A 12 -2.32 42.97 15.80
C SER A 12 -1.62 42.86 14.44
N LYS A 13 -0.32 42.52 14.45
CA LYS A 13 0.46 42.32 13.23
C LYS A 13 0.05 41.04 12.49
N LEU A 14 -0.10 39.93 13.21
CA LEU A 14 -0.54 38.65 12.63
C LEU A 14 -1.96 38.76 12.06
N GLU A 15 -2.88 39.45 12.75
CA GLU A 15 -4.24 39.67 12.25
C GLU A 15 -4.29 40.45 10.92
N LYS A 16 -3.35 41.38 10.70
CA LYS A 16 -3.33 42.25 9.52
C LYS A 16 -2.53 41.70 8.34
N GLU A 17 -1.46 40.96 8.63
CA GLU A 17 -0.46 40.59 7.62
C GLU A 17 -0.45 39.10 7.27
N LEU A 18 -1.12 38.24 8.05
CA LEU A 18 -1.19 36.82 7.74
C LEU A 18 -2.16 36.57 6.58
N SER A 19 -1.77 35.69 5.66
CA SER A 19 -2.59 35.33 4.50
C SER A 19 -3.83 34.55 4.91
N ASP A 20 -4.99 34.87 4.31
CA ASP A 20 -6.25 34.14 4.49
C ASP A 20 -6.18 32.65 4.11
N LYS A 21 -5.12 32.24 3.39
CA LYS A 21 -4.87 30.82 3.04
C LYS A 21 -4.32 30.00 4.21
N ILE A 22 -3.86 30.67 5.28
CA ILE A 22 -3.31 30.02 6.48
C ILE A 22 -4.45 29.73 7.45
N THR A 23 -5.12 28.61 7.21
CA THR A 23 -6.35 28.26 7.94
C THR A 23 -6.09 27.66 9.32
N TYR A 24 -4.88 27.13 9.60
CA TYR A 24 -4.52 26.58 10.91
C TYR A 24 -3.53 27.47 11.66
N HIS A 25 -2.38 27.84 11.06
CA HIS A 25 -1.32 28.61 11.75
C HIS A 25 -1.66 30.11 11.84
N ASN A 26 -2.81 30.41 12.45
CA ASN A 26 -3.37 31.75 12.59
C ASN A 26 -3.29 32.26 14.04
N VAL A 27 -3.82 33.46 14.27
CA VAL A 27 -3.83 34.12 15.59
C VAL A 27 -4.50 33.26 16.67
N ALA A 28 -5.58 32.55 16.33
CA ALA A 28 -6.25 31.67 17.28
C ALA A 28 -5.37 30.47 17.68
N HIS A 29 -4.61 29.89 16.73
CA HIS A 29 -3.59 28.89 17.04
C HIS A 29 -2.51 29.47 17.96
N THR A 30 -1.94 30.62 17.62
CA THR A 30 -0.91 31.27 18.46
C THR A 30 -1.39 31.51 19.90
N ILE A 31 -2.60 32.03 20.08
CA ILE A 31 -3.20 32.23 21.41
C ILE A 31 -3.39 30.88 22.13
N SER A 32 -3.83 29.84 21.41
CA SER A 32 -3.99 28.51 22.00
C SER A 32 -2.67 27.91 22.49
N VAL A 33 -1.57 28.10 21.74
CA VAL A 33 -0.23 27.64 22.14
C VAL A 33 0.29 28.43 23.34
N ILE A 34 0.03 29.75 23.42
CA ILE A 34 0.37 30.57 24.59
C ILE A 34 -0.36 30.06 25.84
N ASN A 35 -1.65 29.78 25.72
CA ASN A 35 -2.47 29.30 26.84
C ASN A 35 -2.04 27.89 27.28
N ALA A 36 -1.81 26.97 26.34
CA ALA A 36 -1.31 25.63 26.63
C ALA A 36 0.09 25.66 27.26
N SER A 37 0.96 26.55 26.78
CA SER A 37 2.29 26.76 27.36
C SER A 37 2.21 27.23 28.81
N ALA A 38 1.28 28.15 29.12
CA ALA A 38 1.06 28.59 30.49
C ALA A 38 0.53 27.46 31.38
N GLU A 39 -0.47 26.71 30.93
CA GLU A 39 -1.04 25.60 31.70
C GLU A 39 -0.01 24.50 32.00
N ILE A 40 0.76 24.08 30.99
CA ILE A 40 1.81 23.07 31.16
C ILE A 40 2.93 23.62 32.04
N GLY A 41 3.34 24.88 31.82
CA GLY A 41 4.40 25.53 32.58
C GLY A 41 4.08 25.61 34.08
N GLU A 42 2.86 25.99 34.44
CA GLU A 42 2.41 26.02 35.84
C GLU A 42 2.46 24.63 36.48
N LYS A 43 2.01 23.59 35.78
CA LYS A 43 2.00 22.20 36.28
C LYS A 43 3.40 21.59 36.38
N GLU A 44 4.32 21.99 35.51
CA GLU A 44 5.73 21.58 35.57
C GLU A 44 6.55 22.43 36.56
N GLY A 45 5.97 23.49 37.14
CA GLY A 45 6.58 24.29 38.20
C GLY A 45 7.70 25.23 37.74
N ILE A 46 7.58 25.80 36.53
CA ILE A 46 8.54 26.78 36.01
C ILE A 46 8.42 28.13 36.75
N THR A 47 9.50 28.91 36.77
CA THR A 47 9.53 30.23 37.40
C THR A 47 8.77 31.28 36.60
N ASP A 48 8.38 32.40 37.25
CA ASP A 48 7.69 33.51 36.59
C ASP A 48 8.49 34.09 35.41
N ARG A 49 9.82 34.15 35.53
CA ARG A 49 10.70 34.60 34.43
C ARG A 49 10.64 33.63 33.26
N GLU A 50 10.74 32.33 33.51
CA GLU A 50 10.67 31.30 32.49
C GLU A 50 9.28 31.28 31.81
N MET A 51 8.22 31.51 32.57
CA MET A 51 6.86 31.65 32.05
C MET A 51 6.76 32.79 31.02
N VAL A 52 7.35 33.96 31.32
CA VAL A 52 7.38 35.09 30.37
C VAL A 52 8.16 34.71 29.10
N LEU A 53 9.32 34.06 29.22
CA LEU A 53 10.11 33.62 28.07
C LEU A 53 9.37 32.59 27.22
N LEU A 54 8.74 31.61 27.86
CA LEU A 54 7.97 30.56 27.22
C LEU A 54 6.75 31.12 26.47
N LYS A 55 5.96 31.98 27.11
CA LYS A 55 4.83 32.67 26.48
C LYS A 55 5.29 33.58 25.32
N THR A 56 6.48 34.16 25.42
CA THR A 56 7.07 34.95 24.33
C THR A 56 7.49 34.05 23.16
N ALA A 57 8.09 32.89 23.42
CA ALA A 57 8.42 31.94 22.36
C ALA A 57 7.16 31.41 21.67
N ALA A 58 6.11 31.08 22.43
CA ALA A 58 4.81 30.69 21.90
C ALA A 58 4.17 31.81 21.05
N LEU A 59 4.30 33.07 21.44
CA LEU A 59 3.83 34.21 20.64
C LEU A 59 4.54 34.32 19.27
N PHE A 60 5.83 33.96 19.22
CA PHE A 60 6.65 34.16 18.03
C PHE A 60 6.81 32.91 17.14
N HIS A 61 6.53 31.70 17.63
CA HIS A 61 6.92 30.44 16.96
C HIS A 61 6.50 30.34 15.49
N ASP A 62 5.31 30.84 15.15
CA ASP A 62 4.74 30.80 13.81
C ASP A 62 4.80 32.13 13.04
N THR A 63 5.43 33.17 13.60
CA THR A 63 5.51 34.49 12.94
C THR A 63 6.25 34.47 11.60
N GLY A 64 7.08 33.45 11.35
CA GLY A 64 7.74 33.22 10.06
C GLY A 64 6.78 32.99 8.89
N PHE A 65 5.55 32.54 9.15
CA PHE A 65 4.51 32.40 8.12
C PHE A 65 4.12 33.73 7.46
N LEU A 66 4.46 34.87 8.06
CA LEU A 66 4.36 36.20 7.42
C LEU A 66 5.31 36.36 6.21
N LYS A 67 6.28 35.46 6.04
CA LYS A 67 7.30 35.53 4.98
C LYS A 67 7.39 34.27 4.15
N ILE A 68 7.54 33.11 4.80
CA ILE A 68 7.75 31.82 4.11
C ILE A 68 6.98 30.69 4.80
N HIS A 69 6.61 29.67 4.03
CA HIS A 69 5.89 28.48 4.54
C HIS A 69 6.81 27.29 4.89
N ILE A 70 8.01 27.24 4.33
CA ILE A 70 8.99 26.16 4.56
C ILE A 70 10.09 26.75 5.43
N GLU A 71 10.45 26.05 6.52
CA GLU A 71 11.46 26.51 7.49
C GLU A 71 11.10 27.87 8.14
N HIS A 72 9.82 28.04 8.47
CA HIS A 72 9.31 29.29 9.04
C HIS A 72 9.86 29.55 10.45
N GLU A 73 10.30 28.53 11.19
CA GLU A 73 10.85 28.68 12.56
C GLU A 73 12.13 29.54 12.57
N GLU A 74 12.97 29.41 11.54
CA GLU A 74 14.17 30.26 11.42
C GLU A 74 13.80 31.72 11.15
N GLN A 75 12.76 31.95 10.33
CA GLN A 75 12.24 33.30 10.11
C GLN A 75 11.56 33.87 11.35
N SER A 76 10.86 33.05 12.13
CA SER A 76 10.31 33.43 13.43
C SER A 76 11.42 33.91 14.37
N CYS A 77 12.58 33.24 14.39
CA CYS A 77 13.75 33.68 15.16
C CYS A 77 14.32 35.02 14.66
N ILE A 78 14.34 35.24 13.34
CA ILE A 78 14.78 36.54 12.77
C ILE A 78 13.83 37.66 13.19
N ILE A 79 12.52 37.42 13.14
CA ILE A 79 11.49 38.37 13.58
C ILE A 79 11.63 38.64 15.09
N ALA A 80 11.84 37.61 15.90
CA ALA A 80 12.06 37.74 17.34
C ALA A 80 13.30 38.60 17.65
N ARG A 81 14.44 38.34 16.99
CA ARG A 81 15.67 39.14 17.15
C ARG A 81 15.51 40.60 16.73
N LYS A 82 14.60 40.88 15.80
CA LYS A 82 14.30 42.23 15.35
C LYS A 82 13.49 43.02 16.38
N TYR A 83 12.39 42.45 16.90
CA TYR A 83 11.45 43.22 17.73
C TYR A 83 11.74 43.14 19.22
N LEU A 84 12.12 41.98 19.76
CA LEU A 84 12.25 41.78 21.20
C LEU A 84 13.22 42.74 21.93
N PRO A 85 14.34 43.21 21.35
CA PRO A 85 15.22 44.18 22.01
C PRO A 85 14.50 45.47 22.42
N GLU A 86 13.55 45.95 21.61
CA GLU A 86 12.80 47.18 21.88
C GLU A 86 11.87 47.05 23.11
N TYR A 87 11.55 45.82 23.51
CA TYR A 87 10.64 45.51 24.62
C TYR A 87 11.40 45.06 25.88
N GLY A 88 12.72 45.31 25.93
CA GLY A 88 13.54 45.06 27.12
C GLY A 88 13.85 43.58 27.35
N TYR A 89 14.01 42.81 26.28
CA TYR A 89 14.57 41.46 26.31
C TYR A 89 16.08 41.53 26.06
N THR A 90 16.85 40.80 26.87
CA THR A 90 18.31 40.69 26.71
C THR A 90 18.68 39.78 25.53
N LYS A 91 19.95 39.78 25.11
CA LYS A 91 20.43 38.88 24.06
C LYS A 91 20.30 37.42 24.47
N GLU A 92 20.52 37.14 25.75
CA GLU A 92 20.39 35.83 26.37
C GLU A 92 18.93 35.36 26.36
N ASP A 93 17.98 36.23 26.73
CA ASP A 93 16.53 35.94 26.66
C ASP A 93 16.12 35.58 25.22
N ILE A 94 16.55 36.38 24.24
CA ILE A 94 16.23 36.16 22.82
C ILE A 94 16.84 34.86 22.32
N ARG A 95 18.04 34.51 22.77
CA ARG A 95 18.68 33.24 22.41
C ARG A 95 17.87 32.06 22.91
N GLU A 96 17.41 32.12 24.16
CA GLU A 96 16.58 31.08 24.77
C GLU A 96 15.21 30.96 24.08
N ILE A 97 14.59 32.09 23.74
CA ILE A 97 13.35 32.15 22.95
C ILE A 97 13.55 31.50 21.57
N CYS A 98 14.63 31.84 20.86
CA CYS A 98 14.94 31.23 19.57
C CYS A 98 15.19 29.72 19.69
N THR A 99 15.83 29.27 20.78
CA THR A 99 16.02 27.83 21.05
C THR A 99 14.69 27.11 21.21
N MET A 100 13.72 27.70 21.91
CA MET A 100 12.38 27.15 22.05
C MET A 100 11.63 27.12 20.70
N ILE A 101 11.68 28.20 19.93
CA ILE A 101 11.05 28.28 18.60
C ILE A 101 11.62 27.22 17.66
N MET A 102 12.95 27.09 17.59
CA MET A 102 13.58 26.09 16.71
C MET A 102 13.24 24.64 17.12
N ALA A 103 12.89 24.39 18.37
CA ALA A 103 12.51 23.07 18.85
C ALA A 103 11.15 22.60 18.32
N THR A 104 10.25 23.52 17.94
CA THR A 104 8.92 23.18 17.40
C THR A 104 8.97 22.65 15.97
N ARG A 105 10.09 22.86 15.26
CA ARG A 105 10.34 22.33 13.91
C ARG A 105 10.13 20.82 13.88
N LEU A 106 9.31 20.34 12.95
CA LEU A 106 9.05 18.90 12.80
C LEU A 106 10.18 18.17 12.04
N PRO A 107 10.66 17.01 12.53
CA PRO A 107 10.31 16.38 13.82
C PRO A 107 10.90 17.12 15.02
N GLN A 108 10.11 17.30 16.08
CA GLN A 108 10.49 18.08 17.26
C GLN A 108 11.72 17.49 17.97
N THR A 109 12.69 18.36 18.27
CA THR A 109 13.94 18.00 18.98
C THR A 109 14.19 18.96 20.14
N PRO A 110 13.43 18.85 21.26
CA PRO A 110 13.58 19.75 22.39
C PRO A 110 14.91 19.52 23.13
N VAL A 111 15.66 20.59 23.37
CA VAL A 111 17.00 20.53 23.99
C VAL A 111 17.01 20.80 25.50
N ASN A 112 15.99 21.49 26.01
CA ASN A 112 15.85 21.81 27.43
C ASN A 112 14.40 21.66 27.89
N HIS A 113 14.13 21.92 29.18
CA HIS A 113 12.81 21.73 29.76
C HIS A 113 11.75 22.65 29.14
N LEU A 114 12.03 23.94 28.95
CA LEU A 114 11.10 24.87 28.31
C LEU A 114 10.82 24.51 26.84
N SER A 115 11.83 24.00 26.13
CA SER A 115 11.66 23.47 24.77
C SER A 115 10.71 22.27 24.73
N LYS A 116 10.72 21.41 25.77
CA LYS A 116 9.74 20.31 25.87
C LYS A 116 8.33 20.85 26.05
N ILE A 117 8.17 21.89 26.88
CA ILE A 117 6.87 22.51 27.16
C ILE A 117 6.30 23.15 25.89
N ILE A 118 7.07 23.94 25.15
CA ILE A 118 6.56 24.58 23.92
C ILE A 118 6.24 23.55 22.83
N CYS A 119 7.04 22.49 22.69
CA CYS A 119 6.73 21.40 21.75
C CYS A 119 5.41 20.71 22.08
N ASP A 120 5.16 20.46 23.37
CA ASP A 120 3.91 19.88 23.84
C ASP A 120 2.73 20.85 23.67
N ALA A 121 2.95 22.15 23.89
CA ALA A 121 1.94 23.19 23.73
C ALA A 121 1.53 23.40 22.27
N ASP A 122 2.50 23.38 21.34
CA ASP A 122 2.27 23.52 19.89
C ASP A 122 1.39 22.39 19.33
N LEU A 123 1.58 21.17 19.84
CA LEU A 123 0.80 19.98 19.48
C LEU A 123 -0.28 19.63 20.51
N PHE A 124 -0.66 20.57 21.38
CA PHE A 124 -1.62 20.33 22.46
C PHE A 124 -3.00 19.96 21.93
N TYR A 125 -3.40 20.51 20.76
CA TYR A 125 -4.69 20.25 20.13
C TYR A 125 -4.99 18.77 19.90
N LEU A 126 -3.94 17.93 19.73
CA LEU A 126 -4.06 16.48 19.59
C LEU A 126 -4.77 15.81 20.77
N GLY A 127 -4.74 16.46 21.94
CA GLY A 127 -5.39 16.02 23.17
C GLY A 127 -6.69 16.76 23.51
N THR A 128 -7.31 17.47 22.56
CA THR A 128 -8.50 18.31 22.83
C THR A 128 -9.72 17.89 22.01
N ASP A 129 -10.93 18.26 22.44
CA ASP A 129 -12.17 17.95 21.69
C ASP A 129 -12.28 18.72 20.36
N ARG A 130 -11.43 19.73 20.17
CA ARG A 130 -11.36 20.50 18.92
C ARG A 130 -10.43 19.88 17.88
N TYR A 131 -9.90 18.68 18.14
CA TYR A 131 -8.98 17.99 17.23
C TYR A 131 -9.55 17.91 15.80
N ASP A 132 -10.80 17.49 15.61
CA ASP A 132 -11.37 17.30 14.28
C ASP A 132 -11.46 18.61 13.49
N GLU A 133 -11.90 19.70 14.14
CA GLU A 133 -11.99 21.04 13.56
C GLU A 133 -10.61 21.54 13.13
N LEU A 134 -9.65 21.46 14.05
CA LEU A 134 -8.28 21.94 13.85
C LEU A 134 -7.52 21.11 12.82
N ALA A 135 -7.70 19.79 12.83
CA ALA A 135 -7.15 18.89 11.82
C ALA A 135 -7.74 19.19 10.42
N ASP A 136 -9.03 19.54 10.32
CA ASP A 136 -9.63 19.92 9.03
C ASP A 136 -9.09 21.26 8.52
N ASN A 137 -8.84 22.21 9.41
CA ASN A 137 -8.18 23.47 9.06
C ASN A 137 -6.73 23.25 8.61
N LEU A 138 -5.99 22.36 9.28
CA LEU A 138 -4.63 22.02 8.86
C LEU A 138 -4.61 21.27 7.52
N TYR A 139 -5.62 20.43 7.26
CA TYR A 139 -5.82 19.78 5.96
C TYR A 139 -6.02 20.79 4.84
N LYS A 140 -6.91 21.79 5.02
CA LYS A 140 -7.16 22.85 4.03
C LYS A 140 -5.89 23.62 3.70
N GLU A 141 -5.12 23.97 4.74
CA GLU A 141 -3.86 24.68 4.57
C GLU A 141 -2.85 23.84 3.76
N PHE A 142 -2.64 22.58 4.14
CA PHE A 142 -1.71 21.68 3.45
C PHE A 142 -2.15 21.34 2.03
N ALA A 143 -3.46 21.24 1.78
CA ALA A 143 -4.00 21.05 0.45
C ALA A 143 -3.74 22.28 -0.44
N SER A 144 -3.85 23.49 0.12
CA SER A 144 -3.63 24.74 -0.63
C SER A 144 -2.19 24.89 -1.17
N ILE A 145 -1.22 24.29 -0.47
CA ILE A 145 0.20 24.29 -0.86
C ILE A 145 0.62 22.99 -1.57
N GLY A 146 -0.31 22.09 -1.87
CA GLY A 146 -0.04 20.83 -2.58
C GLY A 146 0.71 19.76 -1.76
N LYS A 147 0.80 19.93 -0.43
CA LYS A 147 1.45 18.96 0.47
C LYS A 147 0.61 17.69 0.66
N VAL A 148 -0.71 17.80 0.48
CA VAL A 148 -1.66 16.69 0.59
C VAL A 148 -2.66 16.79 -0.56
N ASN A 149 -2.80 15.74 -1.37
CA ASN A 149 -3.62 15.77 -2.58
C ASN A 149 -5.04 15.23 -2.37
N SER A 150 -5.25 14.42 -1.32
CA SER A 150 -6.53 13.80 -1.04
C SER A 150 -6.78 13.64 0.45
N ARG A 151 -8.06 13.44 0.82
CA ARG A 151 -8.43 13.11 2.20
C ARG A 151 -7.89 11.74 2.63
N GLU A 152 -7.55 10.86 1.69
CA GLU A 152 -6.93 9.57 1.99
C GLU A 152 -5.45 9.74 2.39
N ASP A 153 -4.70 10.53 1.61
CA ASP A 153 -3.33 10.91 1.95
C ASP A 153 -3.27 11.62 3.30
N TRP A 154 -4.26 12.49 3.57
CA TRP A 154 -4.42 13.16 4.86
C TRP A 154 -4.55 12.18 6.03
N LEU A 155 -5.45 11.20 5.91
CA LEU A 155 -5.68 10.22 6.97
C LEU A 155 -4.45 9.34 7.22
N GLN A 156 -3.75 8.93 6.16
CA GLN A 156 -2.48 8.19 6.30
C GLN A 156 -1.41 9.03 6.99
N MET A 157 -1.28 10.30 6.63
CA MET A 157 -0.34 11.22 7.25
C MET A 157 -0.69 11.45 8.74
N GLN A 158 -1.97 11.61 9.06
CA GLN A 158 -2.45 11.76 10.45
C GLN A 158 -2.20 10.51 11.28
N GLU A 159 -2.46 9.30 10.75
CA GLU A 159 -2.19 8.05 11.45
C GLU A 159 -0.70 7.90 11.77
N LYS A 160 0.16 8.13 10.77
CA LYS A 160 1.62 8.07 10.95
C LYS A 160 2.09 9.10 11.98
N PHE A 161 1.59 10.33 11.90
CA PHE A 161 1.97 11.40 12.81
C PHE A 161 1.55 11.10 14.25
N LEU A 162 0.26 10.79 14.47
CA LEU A 162 -0.29 10.48 15.79
C LEU A 162 0.37 9.27 16.44
N SER A 163 0.69 8.23 15.65
CA SER A 163 1.34 7.01 16.13
C SER A 163 2.81 7.21 16.48
N SER A 164 3.54 8.05 15.75
CA SER A 164 4.95 8.35 16.04
C SER A 164 5.17 9.43 17.10
N HIS A 165 4.23 10.38 17.22
CA HIS A 165 4.35 11.52 18.12
C HIS A 165 4.30 11.06 19.59
N VAL A 166 5.02 11.74 20.48
CA VAL A 166 4.95 11.56 21.93
C VAL A 166 5.04 12.92 22.62
N PHE A 167 4.23 13.15 23.65
CA PHE A 167 4.39 14.32 24.50
C PHE A 167 5.60 14.13 25.44
N PHE A 168 6.37 15.19 25.65
CA PHE A 168 7.67 15.15 26.33
C PHE A 168 7.56 15.35 27.85
N THR A 169 6.72 16.27 28.29
CA THR A 169 6.49 16.59 29.71
C THR A 169 5.59 15.56 30.37
N LYS A 170 5.57 15.54 31.72
CA LYS A 170 4.64 14.66 32.44
C LYS A 170 3.23 15.21 32.34
N SER A 171 3.07 16.52 32.55
CA SER A 171 1.79 17.22 32.54
C SER A 171 1.05 17.07 31.21
N ALA A 172 1.72 17.29 30.07
CA ALA A 172 1.07 17.13 28.76
C ALA A 172 0.68 15.67 28.48
N ARG A 173 1.48 14.68 28.92
CA ARG A 173 1.09 13.27 28.80
C ARG A 173 -0.14 12.96 29.64
N ASP A 174 -0.22 13.48 30.86
CA ASP A 174 -1.35 13.22 31.74
C ASP A 174 -2.64 13.87 31.22
N ILE A 175 -2.55 15.06 30.60
CA ILE A 175 -3.70 15.78 30.05
C ILE A 175 -4.15 15.20 28.69
N CYS A 176 -3.21 14.99 27.77
CA CYS A 176 -3.55 14.82 26.35
C CYS A 176 -3.59 13.35 25.89
N ARG A 177 -3.00 12.41 26.63
CA ARG A 177 -2.79 11.04 26.16
C ARG A 177 -4.09 10.30 25.85
N GLU A 178 -5.10 10.44 26.71
CA GLU A 178 -6.38 9.74 26.54
C GLU A 178 -7.06 10.16 25.23
N LYS A 179 -7.31 11.46 25.06
CA LYS A 179 -7.96 11.99 23.85
C LYS A 179 -7.14 11.75 22.60
N LYS A 180 -5.81 11.90 22.66
CA LYS A 180 -4.94 11.56 21.52
C LYS A 180 -5.09 10.10 21.07
N LEU A 181 -5.18 9.16 22.02
CA LEU A 181 -5.41 7.75 21.69
C LEU A 181 -6.81 7.51 21.11
N MET A 182 -7.83 8.22 21.59
CA MET A 182 -9.17 8.20 20.99
C MET A 182 -9.15 8.73 19.55
N HIS A 183 -8.48 9.85 19.27
CA HIS A 183 -8.33 10.38 17.92
C HIS A 183 -7.56 9.42 17.01
N LEU A 184 -6.47 8.81 17.48
CA LEU A 184 -5.74 7.80 16.71
C LEU A 184 -6.64 6.59 16.38
N ALA A 185 -7.45 6.13 17.33
CA ALA A 185 -8.42 5.07 17.10
C ALA A 185 -9.49 5.50 16.08
N ALA A 186 -10.00 6.73 16.17
CA ALA A 186 -10.97 7.29 15.24
C ALA A 186 -10.40 7.41 13.81
N VAL A 187 -9.17 7.91 13.66
CA VAL A 187 -8.47 7.98 12.36
C VAL A 187 -8.28 6.59 11.76
N ARG A 188 -7.80 5.63 12.56
CA ARG A 188 -7.66 4.22 12.13
C ARG A 188 -8.99 3.60 11.74
N ASN A 189 -10.05 3.89 12.49
CA ASN A 189 -11.40 3.42 12.17
C ASN A 189 -11.92 4.08 10.88
N ALA A 190 -11.74 5.38 10.68
CA ALA A 190 -12.11 6.06 9.44
C ALA A 190 -11.36 5.49 8.24
N MET A 191 -10.07 5.17 8.39
CA MET A 191 -9.28 4.46 7.39
C MET A 191 -9.80 3.04 7.14
N ALA A 192 -10.16 2.29 8.19
CA ALA A 192 -10.74 0.95 8.08
C ALA A 192 -12.14 0.96 7.43
N ILE A 193 -13.00 1.91 7.79
CA ILE A 193 -14.32 2.15 7.19
C ILE A 193 -14.18 2.54 5.72
N LYS A 194 -13.15 3.30 5.35
CA LYS A 194 -12.91 3.65 3.94
C LYS A 194 -12.25 2.52 3.17
N ALA A 195 -11.42 1.70 3.81
CA ALA A 195 -10.89 0.46 3.26
C ALA A 195 -11.99 -0.60 3.08
N SER A 196 -12.99 -0.64 3.97
CA SER A 196 -14.19 -1.46 3.83
C SER A 196 -15.26 -0.80 2.93
N GLY A 197 -15.28 0.53 2.82
CA GLY A 197 -16.17 1.35 1.97
C GLY A 197 -15.71 1.46 0.51
N LYS A 198 -14.43 1.21 0.22
CA LYS A 198 -13.95 0.80 -1.11
C LYS A 198 -14.43 -0.62 -1.50
N LYS A 199 -15.17 -1.30 -0.61
CA LYS A 199 -16.01 -2.47 -0.90
C LYS A 199 -17.51 -2.16 -0.63
N GLY A 200 -18.01 -1.01 -1.06
CA GLY A 200 -19.43 -0.95 -1.42
C GLY A 200 -19.63 -1.88 -2.61
N HIS A 201 -19.98 -3.16 -2.37
CA HIS A 201 -20.41 -4.07 -3.42
C HIS A 201 -21.61 -3.41 -4.11
N SER A 202 -21.38 -2.85 -5.30
CA SER A 202 -22.49 -2.49 -6.16
C SER A 202 -23.25 -3.77 -6.47
N TYR A 203 -24.59 -3.73 -6.54
CA TYR A 203 -25.37 -4.89 -6.98
C TYR A 203 -24.87 -5.45 -8.34
N THR A 204 -24.24 -4.61 -9.15
CA THR A 204 -23.56 -5.00 -10.40
C THR A 204 -22.35 -5.92 -10.18
N ASP A 205 -21.59 -5.72 -9.11
CA ASP A 205 -20.37 -6.50 -8.81
C ASP A 205 -20.74 -7.89 -8.30
N THR A 206 -21.81 -8.01 -7.52
CA THR A 206 -22.29 -9.31 -7.02
C THR A 206 -22.85 -10.19 -8.14
N LEU A 207 -23.53 -9.59 -9.13
CA LEU A 207 -24.02 -10.32 -10.30
C LEU A 207 -22.86 -10.74 -11.23
N GLN A 208 -21.90 -9.85 -11.46
CA GLN A 208 -20.71 -10.17 -12.25
C GLN A 208 -19.91 -11.31 -11.63
N ASP A 209 -19.69 -11.27 -10.31
CA ASP A 209 -19.05 -12.35 -9.57
C ASP A 209 -19.79 -13.69 -9.72
N ALA A 210 -21.12 -13.67 -9.60
CA ALA A 210 -21.95 -14.86 -9.76
C ALA A 210 -21.84 -15.43 -11.19
N ILE A 211 -21.87 -14.58 -12.22
CA ILE A 211 -21.70 -15.00 -13.62
C ILE A 211 -20.33 -15.64 -13.83
N LEU A 212 -19.26 -15.03 -13.32
CA LEU A 212 -17.90 -15.56 -13.43
C LEU A 212 -17.76 -16.91 -12.72
N ILE A 213 -18.35 -17.05 -11.52
CA ILE A 213 -18.34 -18.30 -10.76
C ILE A 213 -19.09 -19.39 -11.53
N VAL A 214 -20.31 -19.14 -11.98
CA VAL A 214 -21.12 -20.14 -12.69
C VAL A 214 -20.45 -20.55 -14.00
N ALA A 215 -19.96 -19.59 -14.79
CA ALA A 215 -19.23 -19.87 -16.02
C ALA A 215 -17.96 -20.70 -15.74
N GLY A 216 -17.21 -20.33 -14.72
CA GLY A 216 -15.99 -21.05 -14.32
C GLY A 216 -16.27 -22.48 -13.88
N VAL A 217 -17.32 -22.71 -13.07
CA VAL A 217 -17.77 -24.05 -12.65
C VAL A 217 -18.16 -24.92 -13.85
N ILE A 218 -18.91 -24.37 -14.80
CA ILE A 218 -19.31 -25.11 -16.01
C ILE A 218 -18.08 -25.52 -16.83
N ILE A 219 -17.14 -24.60 -17.04
CA ILE A 219 -15.92 -24.91 -17.81
C ILE A 219 -15.06 -25.96 -17.09
N ALA A 220 -14.85 -25.80 -15.77
CA ALA A 220 -14.07 -26.74 -14.97
C ALA A 220 -14.72 -28.14 -14.92
N SER A 221 -16.04 -28.21 -14.79
CA SER A 221 -16.77 -29.48 -14.76
C SER A 221 -16.72 -30.21 -16.11
N ILE A 222 -16.78 -29.50 -17.24
CA ILE A 222 -16.56 -30.09 -18.58
C ILE A 222 -15.13 -30.63 -18.69
N ALA A 223 -14.13 -29.88 -18.24
CA ALA A 223 -12.74 -30.32 -18.26
C ALA A 223 -12.55 -31.61 -17.46
N LEU A 224 -13.03 -31.64 -16.21
CA LEU A 224 -12.95 -32.84 -15.37
C LEU A 224 -13.69 -34.02 -15.97
N LYS A 225 -14.96 -33.86 -16.32
CA LYS A 225 -15.84 -34.97 -16.69
C LYS A 225 -15.57 -35.54 -18.08
N ARG A 226 -15.15 -34.69 -19.04
CA ARG A 226 -15.02 -35.10 -20.46
C ARG A 226 -13.58 -35.23 -20.96
N PHE A 227 -12.61 -34.69 -20.24
CA PHE A 227 -11.19 -34.82 -20.59
C PHE A 227 -10.46 -35.70 -19.57
N LEU A 228 -10.44 -35.31 -18.30
CA LEU A 228 -9.57 -35.93 -17.31
C LEU A 228 -10.06 -37.31 -16.86
N VAL A 229 -11.30 -37.40 -16.37
CA VAL A 229 -11.87 -38.65 -15.79
C VAL A 229 -11.85 -39.81 -16.78
N PRO A 230 -12.33 -39.69 -18.03
CA PRO A 230 -12.35 -40.83 -18.96
C PRO A 230 -10.97 -41.38 -19.35
N ASN A 231 -9.90 -40.61 -19.10
CA ASN A 231 -8.53 -40.95 -19.48
C ASN A 231 -7.62 -41.18 -18.27
N HIS A 232 -8.18 -41.21 -17.06
CA HIS A 232 -7.44 -41.34 -15.79
C HIS A 232 -6.35 -40.28 -15.61
N PHE A 233 -6.56 -39.05 -16.10
CA PHE A 233 -5.60 -37.97 -15.91
C PHE A 233 -5.92 -37.20 -14.63
N PHE A 234 -4.87 -36.86 -13.89
CA PHE A 234 -4.98 -36.23 -12.59
C PHE A 234 -4.55 -34.76 -12.66
N ASP A 235 -5.26 -33.93 -11.92
CA ASP A 235 -4.84 -32.56 -11.61
C ASP A 235 -4.06 -32.52 -10.28
N GLY A 236 -3.62 -31.33 -9.85
CA GLY A 236 -3.03 -31.11 -8.53
C GLY A 236 -4.06 -30.86 -7.42
N GLY A 237 -3.57 -30.62 -6.21
CA GLY A 237 -4.39 -30.13 -5.09
C GLY A 237 -5.46 -31.11 -4.60
N ILE A 238 -6.56 -30.58 -4.06
CA ILE A 238 -7.70 -31.38 -3.60
C ILE A 238 -8.40 -32.07 -4.77
N THR A 239 -8.43 -31.44 -5.94
CA THR A 239 -9.04 -32.02 -7.13
C THR A 239 -8.31 -33.30 -7.54
N GLY A 240 -6.98 -33.28 -7.54
CA GLY A 240 -6.14 -34.46 -7.80
C GLY A 240 -6.34 -35.58 -6.78
N ILE A 241 -6.41 -35.25 -5.48
CA ILE A 241 -6.70 -36.24 -4.43
C ILE A 241 -8.09 -36.85 -4.63
N SER A 242 -9.08 -36.03 -4.98
CA SER A 242 -10.46 -36.46 -5.21
C SER A 242 -10.54 -37.42 -6.41
N LEU A 243 -9.80 -37.13 -7.48
CA LEU A 243 -9.67 -38.02 -8.65
C LEU A 243 -9.00 -39.34 -8.27
N LEU A 244 -7.91 -39.33 -7.49
CA LEU A 244 -7.29 -40.58 -7.02
C LEU A 244 -8.25 -41.44 -6.20
N ILE A 245 -9.02 -40.82 -5.30
CA ILE A 245 -10.02 -41.53 -4.50
C ILE A 245 -11.11 -42.14 -5.41
N HIS A 246 -11.55 -41.40 -6.42
CA HIS A 246 -12.51 -41.87 -7.41
C HIS A 246 -11.98 -43.08 -8.19
N GLU A 247 -10.76 -43.00 -8.71
CA GLU A 247 -10.19 -44.04 -9.57
C GLU A 247 -9.78 -45.31 -8.80
N ILE A 248 -9.31 -45.17 -7.55
CA ILE A 248 -8.83 -46.31 -6.76
C ILE A 248 -9.96 -47.00 -5.99
N TYR A 249 -10.90 -46.23 -5.43
CA TYR A 249 -11.94 -46.76 -4.54
C TYR A 249 -13.34 -46.74 -5.17
N HIS A 250 -13.49 -46.27 -6.41
CA HIS A 250 -14.77 -46.10 -7.09
C HIS A 250 -15.76 -45.21 -6.32
N PHE A 251 -15.26 -44.39 -5.40
CA PHE A 251 -16.07 -43.43 -4.67
C PHE A 251 -16.49 -42.30 -5.61
N ASN A 252 -17.70 -41.77 -5.46
CA ASN A 252 -18.20 -40.78 -6.41
C ASN A 252 -17.38 -39.47 -6.34
N LEU A 253 -16.85 -39.03 -7.49
CA LEU A 253 -15.97 -37.86 -7.59
C LEU A 253 -16.62 -36.58 -7.05
N ALA A 254 -17.91 -36.37 -7.30
CA ALA A 254 -18.61 -35.16 -6.83
C ALA A 254 -18.62 -35.09 -5.31
N PHE A 255 -18.89 -36.21 -4.63
CA PHE A 255 -18.84 -36.27 -3.17
C PHE A 255 -17.42 -36.14 -2.63
N ALA A 256 -16.41 -36.70 -3.31
CA ALA A 256 -15.01 -36.58 -2.91
C ALA A 256 -14.57 -35.10 -2.90
N ILE A 257 -14.85 -34.38 -3.99
CA ILE A 257 -14.49 -32.96 -4.15
C ILE A 257 -15.15 -32.11 -3.06
N VAL A 258 -16.45 -32.31 -2.80
CA VAL A 258 -17.17 -31.53 -1.78
C VAL A 258 -16.60 -31.82 -0.40
N LEU A 259 -16.47 -33.09 -0.03
CA LEU A 259 -16.02 -33.50 1.30
C LEU A 259 -14.60 -33.01 1.61
N LEU A 260 -13.67 -33.19 0.67
CA LEU A 260 -12.27 -32.83 0.88
C LEU A 260 -12.04 -31.31 0.87
N ASN A 261 -12.90 -30.53 0.23
CA ASN A 261 -12.82 -29.07 0.28
C ASN A 261 -13.46 -28.45 1.53
N LEU A 262 -14.34 -29.15 2.26
CA LEU A 262 -14.98 -28.61 3.47
C LEU A 262 -13.97 -28.07 4.52
N PRO A 263 -12.87 -28.79 4.86
CA PRO A 263 -11.87 -28.26 5.79
C PRO A 263 -11.24 -26.96 5.29
N LEU A 264 -10.98 -26.84 3.99
CA LEU A 264 -10.33 -25.66 3.41
C LEU A 264 -11.28 -24.47 3.34
N VAL A 265 -12.56 -24.72 3.03
CA VAL A 265 -13.64 -23.74 3.12
C VAL A 265 -13.72 -23.19 4.56
N ALA A 266 -13.68 -24.08 5.56
CA ALA A 266 -13.68 -23.68 6.96
C ALA A 266 -12.44 -22.85 7.32
N ILE A 267 -11.24 -23.24 6.88
CA ILE A 267 -10.02 -22.45 7.09
C ILE A 267 -10.15 -21.06 6.43
N SER A 268 -10.66 -21.01 5.19
CA SER A 268 -10.80 -19.76 4.42
C SER A 268 -11.78 -18.76 5.06
N TYR A 269 -12.75 -19.26 5.83
CA TYR A 269 -13.66 -18.41 6.60
C TYR A 269 -12.92 -17.59 7.65
N PHE A 270 -11.91 -18.18 8.29
CA PHE A 270 -11.10 -17.52 9.31
C PHE A 270 -9.90 -16.74 8.73
N SER A 271 -9.31 -17.22 7.62
CA SER A 271 -8.10 -16.59 7.06
C SER A 271 -8.37 -15.51 6.00
N VAL A 272 -9.37 -15.71 5.12
CA VAL A 272 -9.65 -14.81 3.98
C VAL A 272 -10.88 -13.95 4.25
N GLY A 273 -11.94 -14.58 4.76
CA GLY A 273 -13.16 -13.90 5.19
C GLY A 273 -14.43 -14.63 4.80
N LYS A 274 -15.53 -14.26 5.47
CA LYS A 274 -16.83 -14.95 5.39
C LYS A 274 -17.42 -15.01 3.98
N SER A 275 -17.35 -13.89 3.25
CA SER A 275 -17.92 -13.81 1.89
C SER A 275 -17.20 -14.72 0.91
N PHE A 276 -15.87 -14.79 1.01
CA PHE A 276 -15.06 -15.66 0.16
C PHE A 276 -15.37 -17.13 0.46
N ALA A 277 -15.39 -17.51 1.74
CA ALA A 277 -15.68 -18.88 2.16
C ALA A 277 -17.07 -19.35 1.72
N PHE A 278 -18.08 -18.49 1.82
CA PHE A 278 -19.44 -18.79 1.37
C PHE A 278 -19.51 -19.01 -0.15
N LYS A 279 -18.90 -18.11 -0.94
CA LYS A 279 -18.84 -18.25 -2.39
C LYS A 279 -18.04 -19.50 -2.80
N ALA A 280 -16.93 -19.80 -2.13
CA ALA A 280 -16.13 -21.01 -2.37
C ALA A 280 -16.92 -22.28 -2.06
N PHE A 281 -17.63 -22.33 -0.94
CA PHE A 281 -18.53 -23.44 -0.60
C PHE A 281 -19.58 -23.68 -1.69
N ILE A 282 -20.28 -22.63 -2.11
CA ILE A 282 -21.27 -22.71 -3.19
C ILE A 282 -20.62 -23.19 -4.49
N SER A 283 -19.44 -22.66 -4.84
CA SER A 283 -18.73 -23.03 -6.08
C SER A 283 -18.37 -24.52 -6.10
N VAL A 284 -17.88 -25.05 -4.97
CA VAL A 284 -17.53 -26.47 -4.80
C VAL A 284 -18.78 -27.36 -4.87
N VAL A 285 -19.88 -26.97 -4.24
CA VAL A 285 -21.15 -27.72 -4.33
C VAL A 285 -21.72 -27.70 -5.74
N LEU A 286 -21.71 -26.53 -6.40
CA LEU A 286 -22.14 -26.40 -7.80
C LEU A 286 -21.27 -27.23 -8.74
N LEU A 287 -19.95 -27.29 -8.50
CA LEU A 287 -19.05 -28.19 -9.24
C LEU A 287 -19.45 -29.65 -9.06
N GLY A 288 -19.71 -30.10 -7.82
CA GLY A 288 -20.20 -31.44 -7.55
C GLY A 288 -21.51 -31.76 -8.29
N ILE A 289 -22.48 -30.84 -8.27
CA ILE A 289 -23.75 -30.98 -9.01
C ILE A 289 -23.50 -31.05 -10.52
N ALA A 290 -22.68 -30.16 -11.07
CA ALA A 290 -22.37 -30.13 -12.50
C ALA A 290 -21.71 -31.43 -12.98
N LEU A 291 -20.83 -32.05 -12.17
CA LEU A 291 -20.19 -33.33 -12.49
C LEU A 291 -21.16 -34.53 -12.55
N ILE A 292 -22.31 -34.43 -11.89
CA ILE A 292 -23.39 -35.42 -11.96
C ILE A 292 -24.24 -35.20 -13.22
N LEU A 293 -24.47 -33.94 -13.60
CA LEU A 293 -25.32 -33.57 -14.73
C LEU A 293 -24.65 -33.72 -16.09
N ILE A 294 -23.33 -33.52 -16.17
CA ILE A 294 -22.59 -33.56 -17.44
C ILE A 294 -22.34 -35.01 -17.88
N PRO A 295 -22.61 -35.34 -19.16
CA PRO A 295 -22.36 -36.67 -19.70
C PRO A 295 -20.87 -37.02 -19.66
N GLY A 296 -20.58 -38.30 -19.39
CA GLY A 296 -19.23 -38.82 -19.22
C GLY A 296 -18.47 -39.14 -20.52
N ASP A 297 -19.06 -38.85 -21.68
CA ASP A 297 -18.46 -39.24 -22.96
C ASP A 297 -17.21 -38.40 -23.26
N PRO A 298 -16.06 -39.05 -23.54
CA PRO A 298 -14.82 -38.35 -23.83
C PRO A 298 -14.95 -37.50 -25.10
N VAL A 299 -14.35 -36.31 -25.08
CA VAL A 299 -14.33 -35.42 -26.28
C VAL A 299 -13.41 -35.97 -27.36
N THR A 300 -12.30 -36.58 -26.96
CA THR A 300 -11.29 -37.19 -27.84
C THR A 300 -10.55 -38.27 -27.07
N SER A 301 -9.82 -39.12 -27.79
CA SER A 301 -8.95 -40.17 -27.24
C SER A 301 -7.46 -39.83 -27.37
N ASP A 302 -7.11 -38.68 -27.95
CA ASP A 302 -5.71 -38.24 -28.08
C ASP A 302 -5.19 -37.68 -26.74
N LYS A 303 -4.24 -38.40 -26.13
CA LYS A 303 -3.67 -38.08 -24.81
C LYS A 303 -3.04 -36.68 -24.74
N LEU A 304 -2.43 -36.20 -25.83
CA LEU A 304 -1.80 -34.88 -25.85
C LEU A 304 -2.85 -33.77 -25.89
N LEU A 305 -3.87 -33.93 -26.74
CA LEU A 305 -4.99 -32.98 -26.77
C LEU A 305 -5.74 -32.97 -25.44
N ILE A 306 -5.95 -34.14 -24.83
CA ILE A 306 -6.61 -34.26 -23.54
C ILE A 306 -5.85 -33.51 -22.46
N SER A 307 -4.54 -33.74 -22.36
CA SER A 307 -3.72 -33.11 -21.32
C SER A 307 -3.65 -31.59 -21.48
N ILE A 308 -3.40 -31.09 -22.69
CA ILE A 308 -3.29 -29.65 -22.92
C ILE A 308 -4.65 -28.95 -22.76
N PHE A 309 -5.68 -29.38 -23.49
CA PHE A 309 -6.98 -28.69 -23.47
C PHE A 309 -7.77 -28.97 -22.19
N GLY A 310 -7.64 -30.17 -21.61
CA GLY A 310 -8.19 -30.47 -20.29
C GLY A 310 -7.59 -29.56 -19.23
N GLY A 311 -6.26 -29.39 -19.23
CA GLY A 311 -5.58 -28.45 -18.35
C GLY A 311 -6.01 -27.00 -18.59
N VAL A 312 -6.02 -26.54 -19.85
CA VAL A 312 -6.42 -25.16 -20.20
C VAL A 312 -7.86 -24.85 -19.76
N PHE A 313 -8.82 -25.73 -20.04
CA PHE A 313 -10.20 -25.53 -19.62
C PHE A 313 -10.34 -25.58 -18.11
N LEU A 314 -9.72 -26.55 -17.44
CA LEU A 314 -9.74 -26.63 -15.99
C LEU A 314 -9.18 -25.36 -15.35
N GLY A 315 -7.99 -24.94 -15.78
CA GLY A 315 -7.35 -23.74 -15.26
C GLY A 315 -8.09 -22.45 -15.60
N THR A 316 -8.71 -22.36 -16.78
CA THR A 316 -9.59 -21.22 -17.13
C THR A 316 -10.81 -21.19 -16.23
N GLY A 317 -11.45 -22.34 -15.99
CA GLY A 317 -12.61 -22.47 -15.11
C GLY A 317 -12.29 -22.06 -13.68
N VAL A 318 -11.20 -22.61 -13.12
CA VAL A 318 -10.67 -22.25 -11.79
C VAL A 318 -10.35 -20.76 -11.72
N GLY A 319 -9.64 -20.21 -12.72
CA GLY A 319 -9.28 -18.79 -12.77
C GLY A 319 -10.50 -17.85 -12.82
N LEU A 320 -11.57 -18.21 -13.52
CA LEU A 320 -12.81 -17.44 -13.55
C LEU A 320 -13.52 -17.43 -12.19
N VAL A 321 -13.59 -18.58 -11.51
CA VAL A 321 -14.11 -18.68 -10.14
C VAL A 321 -13.29 -17.81 -9.18
N MET A 322 -11.96 -17.80 -9.33
CA MET A 322 -11.07 -16.95 -8.55
C MET A 322 -11.33 -15.46 -8.79
N ARG A 323 -11.55 -15.05 -10.04
CA ARG A 323 -11.92 -13.66 -10.37
C ARG A 323 -13.26 -13.23 -9.78
N GLY A 324 -14.22 -14.16 -9.63
CA GLY A 324 -15.48 -13.92 -8.91
C GLY A 324 -15.35 -13.91 -7.38
N GLY A 325 -14.13 -14.04 -6.85
CA GLY A 325 -13.84 -14.00 -5.43
C GLY A 325 -14.17 -15.30 -4.68
N ALA A 326 -13.95 -16.46 -5.32
CA ALA A 326 -14.17 -17.80 -4.76
C ALA A 326 -13.00 -18.74 -5.10
N ALA A 327 -13.08 -20.01 -4.69
CA ALA A 327 -12.11 -21.05 -5.03
C ALA A 327 -12.81 -22.38 -5.31
N LEU A 328 -12.26 -23.16 -6.26
CA LEU A 328 -12.63 -24.56 -6.48
C LEU A 328 -11.66 -25.53 -5.79
N ASP A 329 -10.36 -25.23 -5.87
CA ASP A 329 -9.34 -25.96 -5.12
C ASP A 329 -8.82 -25.06 -3.99
N GLY A 330 -9.19 -25.38 -2.75
CA GLY A 330 -8.92 -24.52 -1.61
C GLY A 330 -7.43 -24.38 -1.27
N ILE A 331 -6.56 -25.31 -1.70
CA ILE A 331 -5.14 -25.31 -1.31
C ILE A 331 -4.39 -24.14 -1.98
N GLU A 332 -4.61 -23.92 -3.28
CA GLU A 332 -3.93 -22.86 -4.04
C GLU A 332 -4.40 -21.46 -3.59
N VAL A 333 -5.69 -21.32 -3.26
CA VAL A 333 -6.21 -20.02 -2.83
C VAL A 333 -5.84 -19.72 -1.38
N LEU A 334 -5.73 -20.72 -0.51
CA LEU A 334 -5.15 -20.53 0.82
C LEU A 334 -3.68 -20.10 0.74
N ALA A 335 -2.93 -20.48 -0.30
CA ALA A 335 -1.57 -20.02 -0.54
C ALA A 335 -1.47 -18.52 -0.78
N LEU A 336 -2.46 -17.94 -1.46
CA LEU A 336 -2.50 -16.51 -1.78
C LEU A 336 -2.89 -15.64 -0.58
N TYR A 337 -3.71 -16.18 0.34
CA TYR A 337 -4.34 -15.40 1.42
C TYR A 337 -3.96 -15.80 2.85
N THR A 338 -3.18 -16.88 3.05
CA THR A 338 -2.89 -17.43 4.39
C THR A 338 -1.38 -17.60 4.64
N LEU A 339 -0.96 -17.53 5.92
CA LEU A 339 0.35 -17.01 6.35
C LEU A 339 1.21 -17.97 7.22
N LYS A 340 2.54 -17.90 7.04
CA LYS A 340 3.64 -17.66 8.02
C LYS A 340 3.69 -18.39 9.40
N ARG A 341 3.36 -19.68 9.51
CA ARG A 341 3.67 -20.45 10.75
C ARG A 341 4.38 -21.79 10.57
N THR A 342 4.79 -22.12 9.34
CA THR A 342 5.52 -23.36 9.01
C THR A 342 6.89 -23.03 8.44
N SER A 343 7.88 -23.90 8.67
CA SER A 343 9.22 -23.78 8.08
C SER A 343 9.21 -23.91 6.55
N PHE A 344 8.17 -24.55 6.01
CA PHE A 344 7.92 -24.68 4.57
C PHE A 344 6.99 -23.58 4.06
N THR A 345 7.29 -23.08 2.87
CA THR A 345 6.42 -22.22 2.08
C THR A 345 5.21 -23.00 1.58
N ILE A 346 4.09 -22.30 1.32
CA ILE A 346 2.87 -22.97 0.86
C ILE A 346 3.08 -23.61 -0.52
N SER A 347 3.89 -22.98 -1.38
CA SER A 347 4.30 -23.54 -2.67
C SER A 347 5.04 -24.88 -2.53
N GLU A 348 5.87 -25.05 -1.50
CA GLU A 348 6.55 -26.33 -1.22
C GLU A 348 5.57 -27.41 -0.74
N ILE A 349 4.55 -27.06 0.05
CA ILE A 349 3.51 -27.99 0.50
C ILE A 349 2.69 -28.48 -0.70
N ILE A 350 2.28 -27.58 -1.59
CA ILE A 350 1.56 -27.91 -2.83
C ILE A 350 2.40 -28.83 -3.71
N LEU A 351 3.67 -28.48 -3.90
CA LEU A 351 4.60 -29.31 -4.66
C LEU A 351 4.72 -30.72 -4.07
N GLY A 352 4.85 -30.83 -2.75
CA GLY A 352 4.92 -32.12 -2.06
C GLY A 352 3.65 -32.97 -2.28
N ILE A 353 2.47 -32.37 -2.17
CA ILE A 353 1.19 -33.04 -2.43
C ILE A 353 1.12 -33.52 -3.89
N ASN A 354 1.49 -32.68 -4.84
CA ASN A 354 1.42 -33.04 -6.26
C ASN A 354 2.44 -34.12 -6.64
N ILE A 355 3.65 -34.09 -6.07
CA ILE A 355 4.63 -35.19 -6.23
C ILE A 355 4.03 -36.51 -5.74
N LEU A 356 3.35 -36.50 -4.59
CA LEU A 356 2.68 -37.70 -4.07
C LEU A 356 1.56 -38.16 -5.02
N ILE A 357 0.70 -37.25 -5.48
CA ILE A 357 -0.39 -37.56 -6.41
C ILE A 357 0.14 -38.22 -7.68
N PHE A 358 1.13 -37.61 -8.33
CA PHE A 358 1.67 -38.11 -9.60
C PHE A 358 2.49 -39.40 -9.43
N SER A 359 3.12 -39.59 -8.27
CA SER A 359 3.80 -40.85 -7.95
C SER A 359 2.81 -42.00 -7.78
N ILE A 360 1.68 -41.76 -7.09
CA ILE A 360 0.60 -42.75 -6.97
C ILE A 360 -0.01 -43.04 -8.35
N ALA A 361 -0.22 -42.00 -9.17
CA ALA A 361 -0.70 -42.15 -10.54
C ALA A 361 0.24 -43.03 -11.37
N ALA A 362 1.57 -42.80 -11.28
CA ALA A 362 2.57 -43.59 -12.00
C ALA A 362 2.56 -45.06 -11.59
N MET A 363 2.42 -45.34 -10.28
CA MET A 363 2.41 -46.71 -9.75
C MET A 363 1.13 -47.48 -10.11
N ARG A 364 -0.03 -46.81 -10.14
CA ARG A 364 -1.34 -47.46 -10.35
C ARG A 364 -1.80 -47.47 -11.80
N PHE A 365 -1.53 -46.39 -12.55
CA PHE A 365 -2.05 -46.15 -13.90
C PHE A 365 -0.95 -46.01 -14.96
N GLY A 366 0.32 -46.20 -14.56
CA GLY A 366 1.48 -46.17 -15.44
C GLY A 366 2.14 -44.80 -15.57
N ILE A 367 3.43 -44.83 -15.93
CA ILE A 367 4.27 -43.63 -16.02
C ILE A 367 3.73 -42.65 -17.06
N GLU A 368 3.19 -43.12 -18.18
CA GLU A 368 2.60 -42.25 -19.21
C GLU A 368 1.49 -41.36 -18.64
N THR A 369 0.55 -41.97 -17.90
CA THR A 369 -0.58 -41.27 -17.27
C THR A 369 -0.09 -40.19 -16.31
N ALA A 370 0.96 -40.48 -15.53
CA ALA A 370 1.56 -39.49 -14.63
C ALA A 370 2.23 -38.33 -15.39
N LEU A 371 2.96 -38.60 -16.48
CA LEU A 371 3.59 -37.56 -17.29
C LEU A 371 2.56 -36.66 -17.97
N TYR A 372 1.47 -37.24 -18.50
CA TYR A 372 0.37 -36.45 -19.03
C TYR A 372 -0.39 -35.67 -17.96
N SER A 373 -0.51 -36.21 -16.73
CA SER A 373 -1.09 -35.50 -15.58
C SER A 373 -0.24 -34.30 -15.16
N ILE A 374 1.10 -34.44 -15.17
CA ILE A 374 2.03 -33.31 -14.94
C ILE A 374 1.84 -32.24 -16.02
N LEU A 375 1.73 -32.64 -17.29
CA LEU A 375 1.48 -31.71 -18.39
C LEU A 375 0.12 -31.00 -18.25
N THR A 376 -0.92 -31.74 -17.85
CA THR A 376 -2.27 -31.23 -17.59
C THR A 376 -2.24 -30.18 -16.48
N TYR A 377 -1.61 -30.51 -15.35
CA TYR A 377 -1.44 -29.61 -14.22
C TYR A 377 -0.66 -28.34 -14.62
N PHE A 378 0.44 -28.48 -15.37
CA PHE A 378 1.19 -27.33 -15.87
C PHE A 378 0.33 -26.41 -16.76
N ALA A 379 -0.45 -26.98 -17.68
CA ALA A 379 -1.36 -26.22 -18.54
C ALA A 379 -2.48 -25.54 -17.73
N ALA A 380 -3.00 -26.20 -16.69
CA ALA A 380 -3.98 -25.63 -15.77
C ALA A 380 -3.39 -24.45 -14.99
N THR A 381 -2.26 -24.61 -14.30
CA THR A 381 -1.62 -23.52 -13.54
C THR A 381 -1.34 -22.30 -14.42
N ARG A 382 -0.79 -22.50 -15.62
CA ARG A 382 -0.54 -21.39 -16.56
C ARG A 382 -1.81 -20.68 -17.02
N SER A 383 -2.90 -21.42 -17.17
CA SER A 383 -4.19 -20.85 -17.55
C SER A 383 -4.84 -20.09 -16.39
N ILE A 384 -4.71 -20.58 -15.16
CA ILE A 384 -5.12 -19.85 -13.94
C ILE A 384 -4.38 -18.52 -13.86
N ASP A 385 -3.04 -18.55 -13.91
CA ASP A 385 -2.20 -17.34 -13.86
C ASP A 385 -2.67 -16.31 -14.90
N TYR A 386 -2.87 -16.76 -16.14
CA TYR A 386 -3.31 -15.91 -17.24
C TYR A 386 -4.68 -15.28 -17.02
N VAL A 387 -5.64 -16.06 -16.52
CA VAL A 387 -7.00 -15.57 -16.28
C VAL A 387 -7.03 -14.61 -15.10
N VAL A 388 -6.36 -14.95 -13.99
CA VAL A 388 -6.38 -14.19 -12.74
C VAL A 388 -5.55 -12.91 -12.82
N GLU A 389 -4.29 -13.00 -13.23
CA GLU A 389 -3.36 -11.84 -13.28
C GLU A 389 -3.55 -11.00 -14.55
N GLY A 390 -4.10 -11.59 -15.62
CA GLY A 390 -4.36 -10.93 -16.89
C GLY A 390 -3.14 -10.82 -17.81
N LEU A 391 -3.41 -10.42 -19.05
CA LEU A 391 -2.42 -10.37 -20.15
C LEU A 391 -1.32 -9.32 -20.02
N GLN A 392 -1.52 -8.28 -19.19
CA GLN A 392 -0.67 -7.09 -19.20
C GLN A 392 0.40 -7.15 -18.10
N ALA A 393 1.46 -7.90 -18.36
CA ALA A 393 2.71 -7.74 -17.63
C ALA A 393 3.32 -6.37 -17.96
N PHE A 394 3.16 -5.41 -17.06
CA PHE A 394 3.93 -4.17 -17.11
C PHE A 394 5.38 -4.51 -16.81
N THR A 395 6.29 -3.88 -17.56
CA THR A 395 7.72 -4.03 -17.39
C THR A 395 8.25 -2.69 -16.90
N GLY A 396 8.83 -2.70 -15.71
CA GLY A 396 9.60 -1.59 -15.18
C GLY A 396 10.97 -1.60 -15.83
N VAL A 397 11.35 -0.53 -16.51
CA VAL A 397 12.62 -0.40 -17.18
C VAL A 397 13.44 0.68 -16.49
N THR A 398 14.63 0.30 -16.07
CA THR A 398 15.61 1.20 -15.49
C THR A 398 16.74 1.43 -16.50
N ILE A 399 17.10 2.70 -16.71
CA ILE A 399 18.08 3.14 -17.69
C ILE A 399 19.10 4.02 -16.98
N ILE A 400 20.37 3.65 -17.09
CA ILE A 400 21.51 4.39 -16.53
C ILE A 400 22.43 4.74 -17.69
N SER A 401 22.64 6.03 -17.94
CA SER A 401 23.39 6.51 -19.10
C SER A 401 24.08 7.83 -18.80
N GLY A 402 25.18 8.10 -19.51
CA GLY A 402 25.88 9.39 -19.43
C GLY A 402 25.15 10.51 -20.17
N LYS A 403 24.23 10.14 -21.07
CA LYS A 403 23.37 11.04 -21.84
C LYS A 403 21.93 10.99 -21.33
N SER A 404 21.76 11.05 -20.01
CA SER A 404 20.46 10.90 -19.36
C SER A 404 19.45 11.93 -19.89
N GLU A 405 19.80 13.20 -20.06
CA GLU A 405 18.90 14.24 -20.58
C GLU A 405 18.34 13.93 -21.99
N GLU A 406 19.20 13.47 -22.90
CA GLU A 406 18.78 13.10 -24.26
C GLU A 406 17.80 11.93 -24.22
N ILE A 407 18.08 10.92 -23.38
CA ILE A 407 17.20 9.77 -23.20
C ILE A 407 15.86 10.17 -22.58
N LYS A 408 15.85 11.06 -21.57
CA LYS A 408 14.60 11.58 -20.98
C LYS A 408 13.72 12.18 -22.07
N SER A 409 14.30 13.03 -22.92
CA SER A 409 13.58 13.66 -24.03
C SER A 409 13.05 12.63 -25.03
N VAL A 410 13.85 11.64 -25.42
CA VAL A 410 13.42 10.59 -26.36
C VAL A 410 12.27 9.75 -25.78
N LEU A 411 12.31 9.38 -24.50
CA LEU A 411 11.25 8.60 -23.87
C LEU A 411 9.95 9.39 -23.70
N VAL A 412 10.03 10.65 -23.30
CA VAL A 412 8.83 11.49 -23.12
C VAL A 412 8.25 11.91 -24.47
N ASN A 413 9.08 12.43 -25.38
CA ASN A 413 8.61 13.08 -26.60
C ASN A 413 8.45 12.12 -27.80
N LYS A 414 9.31 11.11 -27.94
CA LYS A 414 9.20 10.14 -29.06
C LYS A 414 8.43 8.88 -28.67
N LEU A 415 8.67 8.34 -27.47
CA LEU A 415 7.98 7.15 -27.00
C LEU A 415 6.63 7.47 -26.33
N GLY A 416 6.42 8.71 -25.88
CA GLY A 416 5.16 9.15 -25.26
C GLY A 416 4.96 8.56 -23.86
N ARG A 417 6.04 8.27 -23.13
CA ARG A 417 5.98 7.59 -21.84
C ARG A 417 6.46 8.49 -20.71
N GLY A 418 5.69 8.50 -19.63
CA GLY A 418 6.10 9.14 -18.38
C GLY A 418 7.35 8.46 -17.83
N ILE A 419 8.20 9.27 -17.21
CA ILE A 419 9.44 8.82 -16.60
C ILE A 419 9.51 9.33 -15.16
N THR A 420 10.17 8.56 -14.32
CA THR A 420 10.59 8.96 -12.97
C THR A 420 12.11 9.00 -12.96
N VAL A 421 12.69 10.03 -12.34
CA VAL A 421 14.14 10.17 -12.23
C VAL A 421 14.55 9.91 -10.79
N TYR A 422 15.37 8.88 -10.57
CA TYR A 422 16.06 8.68 -9.30
C TYR A 422 17.42 9.41 -9.36
N LYS A 423 17.70 10.21 -8.34
CA LYS A 423 19.02 10.80 -8.14
C LYS A 423 19.91 9.75 -7.48
N GLY A 424 21.07 9.47 -8.07
CA GLY A 424 22.05 8.55 -7.52
C GLY A 424 23.47 8.94 -7.90
N GLU A 425 24.42 8.15 -7.48
CA GLU A 425 25.83 8.33 -7.83
C GLU A 425 26.35 7.06 -8.49
N ARG A 426 27.20 7.22 -9.51
CA ARG A 426 27.92 6.08 -10.08
C ARG A 426 28.98 5.63 -9.09
N GLY A 427 29.05 4.31 -8.89
CA GLY A 427 30.00 3.70 -7.97
C GLY A 427 31.47 3.90 -8.36
N PHE A 428 32.33 3.60 -7.41
CA PHE A 428 33.78 3.67 -7.55
C PHE A 428 34.30 2.79 -8.69
N LEU A 429 35.06 3.39 -9.60
CA LEU A 429 35.78 2.64 -10.64
C LEU A 429 36.87 1.77 -9.98
N PRO A 430 37.22 0.60 -10.54
CA PRO A 430 38.33 -0.19 -10.04
C PRO A 430 39.62 0.66 -9.92
N GLY A 431 40.15 0.77 -8.70
CA GLY A 431 41.33 1.59 -8.40
C GLY A 431 41.07 3.08 -8.15
N LYS A 432 39.81 3.54 -8.12
CA LYS A 432 39.43 4.93 -7.79
C LYS A 432 38.20 4.96 -6.88
N PHE A 433 38.46 4.77 -5.57
CA PHE A 433 37.45 4.72 -4.50
C PHE A 433 37.03 6.10 -3.93
N GLU A 434 37.46 7.19 -4.57
CA GLU A 434 37.12 8.56 -4.13
C GLU A 434 36.38 9.37 -5.21
N VAL A 435 36.23 8.80 -6.41
CA VAL A 435 35.55 9.47 -7.52
C VAL A 435 34.15 8.88 -7.63
N SER A 436 33.17 9.61 -7.10
CA SER A 436 31.77 9.42 -7.45
C SER A 436 31.34 10.51 -8.43
N THR A 437 30.33 10.22 -9.24
CA THR A 437 29.75 11.21 -10.16
C THR A 437 28.24 11.07 -10.06
N GLU A 438 27.56 12.17 -9.79
CA GLU A 438 26.10 12.23 -9.82
C GLU A 438 25.60 11.69 -11.15
N CYS A 439 24.55 10.88 -11.08
CA CYS A 439 23.89 10.38 -12.27
C CYS A 439 22.38 10.27 -12.05
N ASP A 440 21.66 10.58 -13.12
CA ASP A 440 20.23 10.40 -13.18
C ASP A 440 19.93 8.99 -13.68
N ILE A 441 19.22 8.23 -12.84
CA ILE A 441 18.72 6.90 -13.18
C ILE A 441 17.27 7.09 -13.63
N ILE A 442 16.99 6.77 -14.89
CA ILE A 442 15.68 6.96 -15.50
C ILE A 442 14.88 5.67 -15.33
N PHE A 443 13.68 5.78 -14.77
CA PHE A 443 12.74 4.68 -14.63
C PHE A 443 11.47 4.96 -15.43
N THR A 444 10.96 3.96 -16.13
CA THR A 444 9.69 4.05 -16.83
C THR A 444 8.98 2.71 -16.81
N VAL A 445 7.66 2.75 -16.89
CA VAL A 445 6.82 1.56 -16.94
C VAL A 445 6.18 1.47 -18.32
N ILE A 446 6.44 0.36 -19.00
CA ILE A 446 5.98 0.10 -20.36
C ILE A 446 5.40 -1.30 -20.47
N THR A 447 4.74 -1.61 -21.58
CA THR A 447 4.29 -2.98 -21.85
C THR A 447 5.42 -3.83 -22.43
N ARG A 448 5.32 -5.16 -22.33
CA ARG A 448 6.28 -6.11 -22.93
C ARG A 448 6.51 -5.87 -24.44
N LEU A 449 5.46 -5.46 -25.16
CA LEU A 449 5.53 -5.17 -26.61
C LEU A 449 6.36 -3.91 -26.91
N GLU A 450 6.40 -2.95 -25.99
CA GLU A 450 7.11 -1.68 -26.15
C GLU A 450 8.58 -1.76 -25.77
N LEU A 451 8.99 -2.81 -25.04
CA LEU A 451 10.35 -2.97 -24.53
C LEU A 451 11.39 -2.98 -25.64
N ARG A 452 11.08 -3.63 -26.77
CA ARG A 452 11.97 -3.64 -27.93
C ARG A 452 12.16 -2.24 -28.52
N LYS A 453 11.07 -1.48 -28.64
CA LYS A 453 11.10 -0.11 -29.19
C LYS A 453 11.88 0.84 -28.26
N LEU A 454 11.65 0.76 -26.95
CA LEU A 454 12.39 1.52 -25.95
C LEU A 454 13.88 1.21 -26.03
N ARG A 455 14.27 -0.07 -26.02
CA ARG A 455 15.68 -0.49 -26.03
C ARG A 455 16.41 0.03 -27.28
N ASN A 456 15.77 -0.01 -28.43
CA ASN A 456 16.34 0.52 -29.67
C ASN A 456 16.57 2.05 -29.58
N LEU A 457 15.55 2.81 -29.13
CA LEU A 457 15.67 4.26 -28.96
C LEU A 457 16.78 4.66 -27.99
N VAL A 458 16.91 3.93 -26.87
CA VAL A 458 17.98 4.16 -25.90
C VAL A 458 19.34 3.85 -26.52
N HIS A 459 19.47 2.71 -27.22
CA HIS A 459 20.74 2.31 -27.84
C HIS A 459 21.18 3.25 -28.98
N GLU A 460 20.24 3.78 -29.76
CA GLU A 460 20.50 4.81 -30.78
C GLU A 460 21.01 6.12 -30.16
N THR A 461 20.53 6.47 -28.95
CA THR A 461 20.92 7.70 -28.25
C THR A 461 22.27 7.54 -27.54
N ASP A 462 22.43 6.44 -26.80
CA ASP A 462 23.65 6.06 -26.10
C ASP A 462 23.88 4.54 -26.18
N PRO A 463 24.80 4.08 -27.05
CA PRO A 463 25.17 2.67 -27.12
C PRO A 463 25.77 2.11 -25.83
N LYS A 464 26.28 2.98 -24.93
CA LYS A 464 26.87 2.61 -23.63
C LYS A 464 25.85 2.63 -22.48
N ALA A 465 24.59 2.93 -22.74
CA ALA A 465 23.55 2.93 -21.72
C ALA A 465 23.34 1.53 -21.13
N PHE A 466 23.29 1.45 -19.81
CA PHE A 466 22.90 0.24 -19.10
C PHE A 466 21.38 0.22 -18.90
N VAL A 467 20.72 -0.77 -19.48
CA VAL A 467 19.26 -0.91 -19.44
C VAL A 467 18.92 -2.28 -18.88
N PHE A 468 18.11 -2.32 -17.82
CA PHE A 468 17.56 -3.56 -17.28
C PHE A 468 16.06 -3.43 -17.05
N ALA A 469 15.37 -4.57 -17.05
CA ALA A 469 13.93 -4.64 -17.04
C ALA A 469 13.46 -5.66 -16.01
N ASN A 470 12.49 -5.26 -15.19
CA ASN A 470 11.86 -6.09 -14.17
C ASN A 470 10.37 -6.22 -14.48
N THR A 471 9.81 -7.42 -14.31
CA THR A 471 8.36 -7.62 -14.37
C THR A 471 7.71 -6.95 -13.16
N ILE A 472 6.75 -6.07 -13.42
CA ILE A 472 5.93 -5.47 -12.38
C ILE A 472 4.64 -6.29 -12.28
N LYS A 473 4.40 -6.87 -11.10
CA LYS A 473 3.19 -7.67 -10.83
C LYS A 473 1.94 -6.80 -10.73
N GLU A 474 2.05 -5.66 -10.04
CA GLU A 474 0.96 -4.70 -9.89
C GLU A 474 1.50 -3.27 -9.96
N ALA A 475 0.79 -2.40 -10.67
CA ALA A 475 1.04 -0.96 -10.69
C ALA A 475 -0.30 -0.23 -10.64
N SER A 476 -0.41 0.77 -9.77
CA SER A 476 -1.63 1.59 -9.61
C SER A 476 -1.26 3.06 -9.55
N GLY A 477 -2.07 3.91 -10.18
CA GLY A 477 -1.80 5.35 -10.34
C GLY A 477 -0.78 5.68 -11.45
N GLY A 478 -0.42 6.96 -11.56
CA GLY A 478 0.54 7.48 -12.54
C GLY A 478 0.02 7.54 -13.99
N ILE A 479 0.88 7.98 -14.93
CA ILE A 479 0.57 8.09 -16.38
C ILE A 479 0.67 6.70 -17.05
N LEU A 480 0.04 5.69 -16.45
CA LEU A 480 -0.06 4.35 -17.04
C LEU A 480 -1.21 4.34 -18.04
N LYS A 481 -0.86 4.73 -19.27
CA LYS A 481 -1.73 4.73 -20.46
C LYS A 481 -2.84 5.78 -20.40
N ARG A 482 -2.73 6.81 -21.26
CA ARG A 482 -3.86 7.65 -21.66
C ARG A 482 -4.89 6.73 -22.34
N ARG A 483 -5.99 6.40 -21.65
CA ARG A 483 -7.16 5.78 -22.29
C ARG A 483 -7.59 6.76 -23.39
N HIS A 484 -7.41 6.40 -24.65
CA HIS A 484 -8.13 7.07 -25.73
C HIS A 484 -9.59 6.66 -25.52
N ASN A 485 -10.38 7.57 -24.97
CA ASN A 485 -11.83 7.47 -25.05
C ASN A 485 -12.17 7.67 -26.53
N HIS A 486 -12.68 6.62 -27.16
CA HIS A 486 -13.48 6.75 -28.38
C HIS A 486 -14.93 6.95 -27.98
#